data_AF-A0A759YKC7-F1
#
_entry.id   AF-A0A759YKC7-F1
#
_cell.length_a   1.000
_cell.length_b   1.000
_cell.length_c   1.000
_cell.angle_alpha   90.00
_cell.angle_beta   90.00
_cell.angle_gamma   90.00
#
_symmetry.space_group_name_H-M   'P 1'
#
loop_
_entity.id
_entity.type
_entity.pdbx_description
1 polymer ?
#
loop_
_entity_poly.entity_id
_entity_poly.type
_entity_poly.pdbx_seq_one_letter_code
_entity_poly.pdbx_strand_id
1 'polypeptide(L)' 'LLGISKRGDKNLRRLLVQCARVFILRIDYQSGRLAEWVKDQLTRKHSCVVCCALANKLARIAWAMTTRQTVFER' A
#
# COMPACT_ATOMS: atom_id res chain seq x y z
N LEU A 1 -14.42 19.52 16.83
CA LEU A 1 -14.77 18.28 16.10
C LEU A 1 -13.64 17.28 16.29
N LEU A 2 -13.66 16.65 17.46
CA LEU A 2 -12.66 15.71 17.95
C LEU A 2 -13.07 14.31 17.46
N GLY A 3 -12.32 13.75 16.52
CA GLY A 3 -12.69 12.47 15.92
C GLY A 3 -11.63 11.83 15.04
N ILE A 4 -10.34 12.00 15.37
CA ILE A 4 -9.30 11.07 14.91
C ILE A 4 -9.63 9.72 15.56
N SER A 5 -10.46 8.92 14.89
CA SER A 5 -11.02 7.71 15.47
C SER A 5 -9.96 6.59 15.57
N LYS A 6 -9.19 6.65 16.66
CA LYS A 6 -8.66 5.56 17.51
C LYS A 6 -7.74 4.47 16.94
N ARG A 7 -7.34 4.45 15.66
CA ARG A 7 -6.15 3.66 15.16
C ARG A 7 -5.67 3.98 13.74
N GLY A 8 -6.29 4.93 13.04
CA GLY A 8 -5.93 5.35 11.69
C GLY A 8 -7.16 5.80 10.90
N ASP A 9 -7.00 6.77 10.00
CA ASP A 9 -8.10 7.30 9.18
C ASP A 9 -8.70 6.18 8.29
N LYS A 10 -10.02 5.93 8.45
CA LYS A 10 -10.75 4.90 7.69
C LYS A 10 -10.77 5.21 6.18
N ASN A 11 -10.84 6.49 5.81
CA ASN A 11 -10.76 6.94 4.43
C ASN A 11 -9.37 6.70 3.85
N LEU A 12 -8.32 7.02 4.60
CA LEU A 12 -6.95 6.76 4.17
C LEU A 12 -6.72 5.26 3.92
N ARG A 13 -7.19 4.40 4.82
CA ARG A 13 -7.13 2.94 4.61
C ARG A 13 -7.90 2.51 3.36
N ARG A 14 -9.10 3.06 3.13
CA ARG A 14 -9.89 2.76 1.93
C ARG A 14 -9.13 3.16 0.66
N LEU A 15 -8.56 4.36 0.64
CA LEU A 15 -7.77 4.86 -0.49
C LEU A 15 -6.55 3.97 -0.76
N LEU A 16 -5.78 3.63 0.27
CA LEU A 16 -4.60 2.77 0.13
C LEU A 16 -4.94 1.37 -0.40
N VAL A 17 -6.08 0.80 0.03
CA VAL A 17 -6.56 -0.49 -0.48
C VAL A 17 -7.01 -0.38 -1.95
N GLN A 18 -7.64 0.73 -2.35
CA GLN A 18 -7.98 0.97 -3.76
C GLN A 18 -6.72 1.11 -4.62
N CYS A 19 -5.72 1.88 -4.16
CA CYS A 19 -4.43 2.00 -4.83
C CYS A 19 -3.73 0.63 -4.96
N ALA A 20 -3.72 -0.16 -3.88
CA ALA A 20 -3.14 -1.50 -3.88
C ALA A 20 -3.86 -2.45 -4.86
N ARG A 21 -5.20 -2.36 -4.97
CA ARG A 21 -5.97 -3.10 -5.99
C ARG A 21 -5.56 -2.73 -7.40
N VAL A 22 -5.49 -1.43 -7.71
CA VAL A 22 -5.08 -0.95 -9.03
C VAL A 22 -3.64 -1.35 -9.35
N PHE A 23 -2.75 -1.37 -8.36
CA PHE A 23 -1.38 -1.83 -8.52
C PHE A 23 -1.32 -3.34 -8.84
N ILE A 24 -2.08 -4.17 -8.11
CA ILE A 24 -2.17 -5.61 -8.37
C ILE A 24 -2.77 -5.88 -9.75
N LEU A 25 -3.80 -5.14 -10.17
CA LEU A 25 -4.42 -5.28 -11.50
C LEU A 25 -3.44 -4.98 -12.63
N ARG A 26 -2.47 -4.09 -12.40
CA ARG A 26 -1.45 -3.70 -13.39
C ARG A 26 -0.10 -4.35 -13.12
N ILE A 27 -0.03 -5.38 -12.29
CA ILE A 27 1.25 -5.93 -11.78
C ILE A 27 2.16 -6.47 -12.89
N ASP A 28 1.58 -6.91 -14.01
CA ASP A 28 2.34 -7.41 -15.15
C ASP A 28 3.08 -6.30 -15.89
N TYR A 29 2.57 -5.07 -15.83
CA TYR A 29 3.20 -3.88 -16.38
C TYR A 29 4.12 -3.16 -15.39
N GLN A 30 4.20 -3.64 -14.14
CA GLN A 30 5.06 -3.07 -13.12
C GLN A 30 6.36 -3.87 -12.97
N SER A 31 7.48 -3.16 -12.91
CA SER A 31 8.82 -3.73 -12.70
C SER A 31 9.40 -3.26 -11.36
N GLY A 32 10.38 -4.00 -10.86
CA GLY A 32 11.12 -3.69 -9.63
C GLY A 32 10.74 -4.53 -8.41
N ARG A 33 11.50 -4.35 -7.32
CA ARG A 33 11.45 -5.19 -6.11
C ARG A 33 10.06 -5.25 -5.45
N LEU A 34 9.28 -4.18 -5.53
CA LEU A 34 7.91 -4.17 -4.99
C LEU A 34 6.98 -5.05 -5.84
N ALA A 35 7.09 -4.97 -7.17
CA ALA A 35 6.26 -5.75 -8.07
C ALA A 35 6.58 -7.25 -7.96
N GLU A 36 7.86 -7.60 -7.89
CA GLU A 36 8.32 -8.97 -7.68
C GLU A 36 7.84 -9.54 -6.33
N TRP A 37 7.96 -8.77 -5.25
CA TRP A 37 7.43 -9.17 -3.95
C TRP A 37 5.91 -9.39 -3.98
N VAL A 38 5.14 -8.53 -4.66
CA VAL A 38 3.69 -8.71 -4.80
C VAL A 38 3.38 -9.96 -5.63
N LYS A 39 4.10 -10.21 -6.72
CA LYS A 39 3.95 -11.44 -7.54
C LYS A 39 4.21 -12.69 -6.71
N ASP A 40 5.29 -12.75 -5.94
CA ASP A 40 5.58 -13.88 -5.03
C ASP A 40 4.50 -14.04 -3.94
N GLN A 41 3.94 -12.95 -3.41
CA GLN A 41 2.86 -13.06 -2.44
C GLN A 41 1.55 -13.56 -3.08
N LEU A 42 1.27 -13.21 -4.33
CA LEU A 42 0.09 -13.68 -5.07
C LEU A 42 0.17 -15.17 -5.41
N THR A 43 1.37 -15.76 -5.53
CA THR A 43 1.50 -17.22 -5.72
C THR A 43 1.18 -18.01 -4.45
N ARG A 44 1.32 -17.39 -3.27
CA ARG A 44 1.17 -18.07 -1.96
C ARG A 44 -0.12 -17.70 -1.23
N LYS A 45 -0.73 -16.54 -1.52
CA LYS A 45 -1.84 -15.97 -0.75
C LYS A 45 -2.92 -15.40 -1.65
N HIS A 46 -4.15 -15.39 -1.13
CA HIS A 46 -5.29 -14.78 -1.81
C HIS A 46 -5.10 -13.28 -2.07
N SER A 47 -5.55 -12.82 -3.23
CA SER A 47 -5.39 -11.44 -3.71
C SER A 47 -5.85 -10.37 -2.71
N CYS A 48 -6.94 -10.59 -1.98
CA CYS A 48 -7.41 -9.67 -0.93
C CYS A 48 -6.41 -9.52 0.22
N VAL A 49 -5.74 -10.60 0.62
CA VAL A 49 -4.73 -10.57 1.70
C VAL A 49 -3.49 -9.82 1.22
N VAL A 50 -3.05 -10.08 -0.01
CA VAL A 50 -1.92 -9.38 -0.63
C VAL A 50 -2.22 -7.89 -0.80
N CYS A 51 -3.45 -7.54 -1.19
CA CYS A 51 -3.89 -6.16 -1.29
C CYS A 51 -3.79 -5.41 0.05
N CYS A 52 -4.28 -6.01 1.14
CA CYS A 52 -4.16 -5.43 2.48
C CYS A 52 -2.70 -5.29 2.91
N ALA A 53 -1.85 -6.28 2.61
CA ALA A 53 -0.43 -6.23 2.93
C ALA A 53 0.30 -5.13 2.14
N LEU A 54 0.01 -5.00 0.85
CA LEU A 54 0.53 -3.95 -0.02
C LEU A 54 0.09 -2.57 0.47
N ALA A 55 -1.19 -2.40 0.82
CA ALA A 55 -1.72 -1.15 1.37
C ALA A 55 -0.98 -0.75 2.67
N ASN A 56 -0.70 -1.71 3.56
CA ASN A 56 0.09 -1.45 4.78
C ASN A 56 1.54 -1.06 4.44
N LYS A 57 2.16 -1.72 3.47
CA LYS A 57 3.52 -1.37 3.01
C LYS A 57 3.58 0.05 2.47
N LEU A 58 2.60 0.44 1.65
CA LEU A 58 2.45 1.81 1.13
C LEU A 58 2.20 2.81 2.26
N ALA A 59 1.36 2.47 3.24
CA ALA A 59 1.11 3.31 4.42
C ALA A 59 2.41 3.60 5.19
N ARG A 60 3.26 2.58 5.38
CA ARG A 60 4.54 2.73 6.07
C ARG A 60 5.54 3.59 5.29
N ILE A 61 5.56 3.47 3.97
CA ILE A 61 6.39 4.33 3.10
C ILE A 61 5.90 5.78 3.21
N ALA A 62 4.60 6.01 3.03
CA ALA A 62 4.01 7.34 3.16
C ALA A 62 4.28 7.95 4.54
N TRP A 63 4.11 7.17 5.61
CA TRP A 63 4.39 7.62 6.97
C TRP A 63 5.88 7.95 7.16
N ALA A 64 6.80 7.13 6.67
CA ALA A 64 8.23 7.41 6.72
C ALA A 64 8.59 8.70 5.95
N MET A 65 7.94 8.96 4.81
CA MET A 65 8.14 10.20 4.07
C MET A 65 7.59 11.41 4.80
N THR A 66 6.34 11.35 5.29
CA THR A 66 5.71 12.46 6.01
C THR A 66 6.45 12.78 7.31
N THR A 67 6.93 11.76 8.03
CA THR A 67 7.68 11.97 9.28
C THR A 67 9.10 12.47 9.06
N ARG A 68 9.73 12.14 7.93
CA ARG A 68 11.08 12.59 7.60
C ARG A 68 11.12 13.86 6.74
N GLN A 69 9.98 14.40 6.32
CA GLN A 69 9.86 15.52 5.37
C GLN A 69 10.71 15.36 4.09
N THR A 70 11.00 14.12 3.69
CA THR A 70 11.81 13.81 2.51
C THR A 70 10.92 13.68 1.28
N VAL A 71 11.31 14.31 0.18
CA VAL A 71 10.65 14.15 -1.12
C VAL A 71 10.91 12.74 -1.65
N PHE A 72 9.87 12.10 -2.22
CA PHE A 72 10.02 10.82 -2.92
C PHE A 72 10.76 11.05 -4.23
N GLU A 73 12.03 10.67 -4.29
CA GLU A 73 12.76 10.57 -5.56
C GLU A 73 12.43 9.25 -6.26
N ARG A 74 12.19 9.36 -7.57
CA ARG A 74 11.53 8.37 -8.43
C ARG A 74 12.49 7.34 -9.00
#